data_AF-A0AB38ECL5-F1
#
_entry.id   AF-A0AB38ECL5-F1
#
_cell.length_a   1.000
_cell.length_b   1.000
_cell.length_c   1.000
_cell.angle_alpha   90.00
_cell.angle_beta   90.00
_cell.angle_gamma   90.00
#
_symmetry.space_group_name_H-M   'P 1'
#
loop_
_entity.id
_entity.type
_entity.pdbx_description
1 polymer ?
#
loop_
_entity_poly.entity_id
_entity_poly.type
_entity_poly.pdbx_seq_one_letter_code
_entity_poly.pdbx_strand_id
1 'polypeptide(L)'
;MGVADKAVRTLQIGLVGDFIAQVPAHQAIPLALQMAADALQAQVAITWLPTPQIGDGARLGQFDGVWCVPASPYRDMQGALTAIRFARERLVPFLGTCGGFQHALVEYARNCLGWADAEHGETAPEAANVIIAPLSCSLVDALAPIHLQPDTLIAQAYGMLDIEERYHCRYGLRSELESALFGTALKVSGRGPERDVRCMELQGHPFFVATLFQPERAALMGRIPPVVDAFLRACIASAAGDES
;
A
#
# COMPACT_ATOMS: atom_id res chain seq x y z
N MET A 1 -39.49 23.11 4.27
CA MET A 1 -39.01 22.14 3.27
C MET A 1 -37.72 21.54 3.81
N GLY A 2 -37.81 20.37 4.47
CA GLY A 2 -36.63 19.67 4.96
C GLY A 2 -35.90 19.06 3.79
N VAL A 3 -34.65 19.45 3.58
CA VAL A 3 -33.72 18.70 2.73
C VAL A 3 -33.51 17.38 3.46
N ALA A 4 -33.99 16.28 2.88
CA ALA A 4 -33.67 14.96 3.40
C ALA A 4 -32.15 14.81 3.32
N ASP A 5 -31.52 14.77 4.49
CA ASP A 5 -30.09 14.54 4.65
C ASP A 5 -29.80 13.14 4.08
N LYS A 6 -29.23 13.07 2.88
CA LYS A 6 -28.85 11.80 2.27
C LYS A 6 -27.75 11.25 3.17
N ALA A 7 -28.05 10.18 3.91
CA ALA A 7 -27.10 9.57 4.84
C ALA A 7 -25.76 9.34 4.11
N VAL A 8 -24.71 10.02 4.57
CA VAL A 8 -23.37 9.87 4.01
C VAL A 8 -22.88 8.47 4.38
N ARG A 9 -22.73 7.59 3.38
CA ARG A 9 -22.17 6.24 3.58
C ARG A 9 -20.77 6.39 4.17
N THR A 10 -20.51 5.67 5.27
CA THR A 10 -19.19 5.62 5.90
C THR A 10 -18.33 4.55 5.23
N LEU A 11 -17.23 4.95 4.60
CA LEU A 11 -16.25 4.05 4.00
C LEU A 11 -15.57 3.20 5.08
N GLN A 12 -15.58 1.89 4.91
CA GLN A 12 -14.90 0.95 5.81
C GLN A 12 -13.50 0.66 5.27
N ILE A 13 -12.45 1.10 5.98
CA ILE A 13 -11.06 0.89 5.59
C ILE A 13 -10.38 -0.09 6.54
N GLY A 14 -9.85 -1.18 5.98
CA GLY A 14 -9.11 -2.21 6.72
C GLY A 14 -7.61 -1.96 6.69
N LEU A 15 -6.97 -1.78 7.85
CA LEU A 15 -5.52 -1.62 7.99
C LEU A 15 -4.87 -2.95 8.35
N VAL A 16 -4.19 -3.58 7.40
CA VAL A 16 -3.54 -4.88 7.54
C VAL A 16 -2.17 -4.70 8.18
N GLY A 17 -2.05 -5.15 9.43
CA GLY A 17 -0.88 -4.98 10.29
C GLY A 17 -1.29 -4.83 11.76
N ASP A 18 -0.37 -5.14 12.67
CA ASP A 18 -0.56 -4.86 14.08
C ASP A 18 -0.33 -3.38 14.36
N PHE A 19 -1.25 -2.75 15.10
CA PHE A 19 -1.02 -1.38 15.57
C PHE A 19 0.12 -1.37 16.60
N ILE A 20 1.05 -0.44 16.42
CA ILE A 20 2.21 -0.26 17.29
C ILE A 20 2.31 1.23 17.58
N ALA A 21 2.00 1.63 18.83
CA ALA A 21 1.89 3.03 19.21
C ALA A 21 3.20 3.81 19.03
N GLN A 22 4.36 3.15 19.06
CA GLN A 22 5.67 3.77 18.91
C GLN A 22 6.07 4.00 17.45
N VAL A 23 5.36 3.40 16.49
CA VAL A 23 5.67 3.54 15.05
C VAL A 23 5.03 4.83 14.53
N PRO A 24 5.81 5.83 14.08
CA PRO A 24 5.26 7.11 13.61
C PRO A 24 4.26 6.95 12.47
N ALA A 25 4.49 6.01 11.55
CA ALA A 25 3.56 5.71 10.48
C ALA A 25 2.18 5.25 11.01
N HIS A 26 2.14 4.44 12.07
CA HIS A 26 0.88 3.96 12.65
C HIS A 26 0.08 5.06 13.36
N GLN A 27 0.77 6.08 13.89
CA GLN A 27 0.12 7.29 14.37
C GLN A 27 -0.39 8.16 13.22
N ALA A 28 0.34 8.18 12.10
CA ALA A 28 0.05 9.03 10.95
C ALA A 28 -1.09 8.51 10.06
N ILE A 29 -1.24 7.18 9.91
CA ILE A 29 -2.24 6.57 9.02
C ILE A 29 -3.67 7.02 9.34
N PRO A 30 -4.16 6.95 10.59
CA PRO A 30 -5.52 7.41 10.89
C PRO A 30 -5.72 8.89 10.61
N LEU A 31 -4.71 9.72 10.89
CA LEU A 31 -4.74 11.14 10.58
C LEU A 31 -4.78 11.40 9.07
N ALA A 32 -3.95 10.69 8.29
CA ALA A 32 -3.92 10.80 6.84
C ALA A 32 -5.27 10.46 6.21
N LEU A 33 -5.90 9.36 6.66
CA LEU A 33 -7.22 8.95 6.21
C LEU A 33 -8.29 9.96 6.60
N GLN A 34 -8.26 10.48 7.83
CA GLN A 34 -9.23 11.50 8.27
C GLN A 34 -9.10 12.79 7.46
N MET A 35 -7.88 13.30 7.27
CA MET A 35 -7.65 14.54 6.52
C MET A 35 -8.08 14.41 5.05
N ALA A 36 -7.81 13.26 4.43
CA ALA A 36 -8.28 12.97 3.08
C ALA A 36 -9.80 12.83 3.02
N ALA A 37 -10.43 12.14 3.98
CA ALA A 37 -11.89 12.04 4.06
C ALA A 37 -12.56 13.41 4.22
N ASP A 38 -12.03 14.28 5.08
CA ASP A 38 -12.52 15.64 5.28
C ASP A 38 -12.44 16.46 3.99
N ALA A 39 -11.32 16.39 3.26
CA ALA A 39 -11.14 17.06 1.98
C ALA A 39 -12.09 16.55 0.88
N LEU A 40 -12.48 15.28 0.97
CA LEU A 40 -13.44 14.63 0.07
C LEU A 40 -14.89 14.76 0.52
N GLN A 41 -15.15 15.39 1.68
CA GLN A 41 -16.47 15.42 2.32
C GLN A 41 -17.09 14.03 2.54
N ALA A 42 -16.23 13.04 2.81
CA ALA A 42 -16.60 11.66 3.07
C ALA A 42 -16.47 11.32 4.56
N GLN A 43 -17.07 10.20 4.96
CA GLN A 43 -16.86 9.62 6.29
C GLN A 43 -16.06 8.32 6.16
N VAL A 44 -15.13 8.10 7.08
CA VAL A 44 -14.30 6.89 7.10
C VAL A 44 -14.35 6.24 8.48
N ALA A 45 -14.50 4.92 8.50
CA ALA A 45 -14.33 4.07 9.67
C ALA A 45 -13.10 3.18 9.45
N ILE A 46 -12.18 3.20 10.41
CA ILE A 46 -10.88 2.55 10.29
C ILE A 46 -10.83 1.35 11.22
N THR A 47 -10.50 0.18 10.67
CA THR A 47 -10.33 -1.05 11.45
C THR A 47 -8.91 -1.58 11.29
N TRP A 48 -8.17 -1.67 12.40
CA TRP A 48 -6.89 -2.38 12.41
C TRP A 48 -7.12 -3.89 12.38
N LEU A 49 -6.39 -4.58 11.52
CA LEU A 49 -6.48 -6.01 11.24
C LEU A 49 -5.12 -6.64 11.52
N PRO A 50 -4.89 -7.12 12.76
CA PRO A 50 -3.71 -7.90 13.09
C PRO A 50 -3.56 -9.07 12.12
N THR A 51 -2.37 -9.25 11.57
CA THR A 51 -2.14 -10.24 10.50
C THR A 51 -2.56 -11.68 10.86
N PRO A 52 -2.39 -12.18 12.11
CA PRO A 52 -2.85 -13.53 12.46
C PRO A 52 -4.38 -13.69 12.50
N GLN A 53 -5.15 -12.60 12.45
CA GLN A 53 -6.62 -12.62 12.50
C GLN A 53 -7.28 -12.53 11.12
N ILE A 54 -6.47 -12.50 10.04
CA ILE A 54 -6.99 -12.40 8.68
C ILE A 54 -7.57 -13.75 8.23
N GLY A 55 -6.95 -14.86 8.63
CA GLY A 55 -7.41 -16.21 8.32
C GLY A 55 -7.49 -16.44 6.81
N ASP A 56 -8.66 -16.88 6.33
CA ASP A 56 -8.97 -17.08 4.91
C ASP A 56 -9.35 -15.79 4.15
N GLY A 57 -9.38 -14.65 4.84
CA GLY A 57 -9.76 -13.36 4.27
C GLY A 57 -11.27 -13.11 4.21
N ALA A 58 -12.13 -13.99 4.73
CA ALA A 58 -13.59 -13.81 4.65
C ALA A 58 -14.07 -12.47 5.23
N ARG A 59 -13.44 -12.01 6.32
CA ARG A 59 -13.76 -10.73 6.97
C ARG A 59 -13.34 -9.49 6.16
N LEU A 60 -12.58 -9.66 5.07
CA LEU A 60 -12.10 -8.54 4.26
C LEU A 60 -13.19 -7.98 3.33
N GLY A 61 -14.22 -8.79 3.02
CA GLY A 61 -15.32 -8.37 2.14
C GLY A 61 -16.23 -7.28 2.71
N GLN A 62 -16.02 -6.86 3.95
CA GLN A 62 -16.74 -5.72 4.55
C GLN A 62 -16.05 -4.36 4.30
N PHE A 63 -14.84 -4.35 3.74
CA PHE A 63 -14.05 -3.13 3.55
C PHE A 63 -14.13 -2.61 2.11
N ASP A 64 -14.36 -1.31 1.98
CA ASP A 64 -14.33 -0.60 0.70
C ASP A 64 -12.89 -0.36 0.20
N GLY A 65 -11.90 -0.54 1.09
CA GLY A 65 -10.48 -0.46 0.76
C GLY A 65 -9.59 -1.12 1.82
N VAL A 66 -8.44 -1.63 1.38
CA VAL A 66 -7.46 -2.30 2.25
C VAL A 66 -6.10 -1.61 2.14
N TRP A 67 -5.50 -1.29 3.28
CA TRP A 67 -4.14 -0.76 3.35
C TRP A 67 -3.24 -1.72 4.12
N CYS A 68 -2.23 -2.31 3.47
CA CYS A 68 -1.16 -3.05 4.13
C CYS A 68 -0.08 -2.08 4.63
N VAL A 69 -0.01 -1.91 5.95
CA VAL A 69 0.70 -0.81 6.61
C VAL A 69 2.19 -1.13 6.83
N PRO A 70 3.05 -0.17 7.22
CA PRO A 70 4.44 -0.44 7.55
C PRO A 70 4.65 -1.31 8.81
N ALA A 71 5.91 -1.41 9.25
CA ALA A 71 6.35 -2.19 10.41
C ALA A 71 6.32 -3.71 10.21
N SER A 72 6.89 -4.18 9.10
CA SER A 72 7.38 -5.56 8.99
C SER A 72 8.54 -5.79 9.97
N PRO A 73 8.83 -7.04 10.37
CA PRO A 73 8.16 -8.27 9.96
C PRO A 73 6.76 -8.41 10.57
N TYR A 74 5.79 -8.83 9.76
CA TYR A 74 4.45 -9.12 10.27
C TYR A 74 4.45 -10.38 11.14
N ARG A 75 3.59 -10.41 12.15
CA ARG A 75 3.44 -11.57 13.03
C ARG A 75 2.98 -12.82 12.29
N ASP A 76 2.17 -12.64 11.25
CA ASP A 76 1.80 -13.68 10.30
C ASP A 76 1.92 -13.15 8.86
N MET A 77 2.99 -13.56 8.18
CA MET A 77 3.21 -13.21 6.79
C MET A 77 2.09 -13.73 5.89
N GLN A 78 1.57 -14.93 6.15
CA GLN A 78 0.55 -15.54 5.30
C GLN A 78 -0.77 -14.75 5.38
N GLY A 79 -1.13 -14.26 6.57
CA GLY A 79 -2.24 -13.32 6.75
C GLY A 79 -2.08 -12.05 5.91
N ALA A 80 -0.90 -11.42 5.92
CA ALA A 80 -0.64 -10.24 5.10
C ALA A 80 -0.78 -10.54 3.60
N LEU A 81 -0.17 -11.63 3.11
CA LEU A 81 -0.29 -12.05 1.72
C LEU A 81 -1.74 -12.37 1.33
N THR A 82 -2.52 -12.96 2.24
CA THR A 82 -3.93 -13.29 2.01
C THR A 82 -4.76 -12.02 1.81
N ALA A 83 -4.52 -10.97 2.60
CA ALA A 83 -5.24 -9.72 2.42
C ALA A 83 -4.85 -8.96 1.14
N ILE A 84 -3.56 -8.97 0.79
CA ILE A 84 -3.09 -8.38 -0.47
C ILE A 84 -3.71 -9.11 -1.67
N ARG A 85 -3.68 -10.46 -1.63
CA ARG A 85 -4.29 -11.31 -2.66
C ARG A 85 -5.79 -11.06 -2.78
N PHE A 86 -6.49 -10.99 -1.65
CA PHE A 86 -7.91 -10.69 -1.62
C PHE A 86 -8.20 -9.38 -2.35
N ALA A 87 -7.46 -8.32 -2.02
CA ALA A 87 -7.65 -7.02 -2.65
C ALA A 87 -7.41 -7.10 -4.17
N ARG A 88 -6.28 -7.71 -4.58
CA ARG A 88 -5.90 -7.91 -5.98
C ARG A 88 -6.96 -8.67 -6.78
N GLU A 89 -7.46 -9.79 -6.27
CA GLU A 89 -8.36 -10.69 -7.00
C GLU A 89 -9.81 -10.22 -6.96
N ARG A 90 -10.21 -9.48 -5.93
CA ARG A 90 -11.56 -8.93 -5.78
C ARG A 90 -11.71 -7.50 -6.27
N LEU A 91 -10.64 -6.91 -6.83
CA LEU A 91 -10.62 -5.53 -7.29
C LEU A 91 -10.95 -4.52 -6.18
N VAL A 92 -10.64 -4.84 -4.93
CA VAL A 92 -10.83 -3.92 -3.80
C VAL A 92 -9.65 -2.96 -3.77
N PRO A 93 -9.86 -1.64 -3.76
CA PRO A 93 -8.79 -0.65 -3.67
C PRO A 93 -7.74 -1.02 -2.62
N PHE A 94 -6.47 -1.00 -3.05
CA PHE A 94 -5.33 -1.44 -2.26
C PHE A 94 -4.23 -0.37 -2.21
N LEU A 95 -3.75 -0.10 -0.99
CA LEU A 95 -2.54 0.66 -0.73
C LEU A 95 -1.54 -0.17 0.09
N GLY A 96 -0.28 -0.25 -0.33
CA GLY A 96 0.78 -0.91 0.44
C GLY A 96 1.96 0.03 0.69
N THR A 97 2.30 0.33 1.95
CA THR A 97 3.41 1.26 2.25
C THR A 97 4.54 0.58 3.04
N CYS A 98 5.80 0.81 2.65
CA CYS A 98 7.01 0.15 3.17
C CYS A 98 6.88 -1.39 3.24
N GLY A 99 6.54 -1.94 4.41
CA GLY A 99 6.27 -3.37 4.61
C GLY A 99 5.18 -3.88 3.66
N GLY A 100 4.12 -3.10 3.44
CA GLY A 100 3.04 -3.49 2.52
C GLY A 100 3.49 -3.57 1.07
N PHE A 101 4.41 -2.70 0.65
CA PHE A 101 5.04 -2.78 -0.68
C PHE A 101 5.88 -4.04 -0.83
N GLN A 102 6.73 -4.33 0.16
CA GLN A 102 7.58 -5.52 0.16
C GLN A 102 6.73 -6.80 0.07
N HIS A 103 5.66 -6.89 0.85
CA HIS A 103 4.80 -8.07 0.88
C HIS A 103 3.89 -8.17 -0.34
N ALA A 104 3.54 -7.05 -0.98
CA ALA A 104 2.80 -7.09 -2.24
C ALA A 104 3.66 -7.63 -3.40
N LEU A 105 4.97 -7.37 -3.41
CA LEU A 105 5.89 -8.01 -4.35
C LEU A 105 5.96 -9.53 -4.11
N VAL A 106 6.02 -9.95 -2.85
CA VAL A 106 6.03 -11.38 -2.49
C VAL A 106 4.72 -12.06 -2.85
N GLU A 107 3.57 -11.42 -2.58
CA GLU A 107 2.26 -11.95 -2.95
C GLU A 107 2.18 -12.17 -4.47
N TYR A 108 2.60 -11.18 -5.25
CA TYR A 108 2.56 -11.25 -6.70
C TYR A 108 3.53 -12.31 -7.25
N ALA A 109 4.75 -12.39 -6.71
CA ALA A 109 5.71 -13.42 -7.09
C ALA A 109 5.16 -14.84 -6.87
N ARG A 110 4.57 -15.09 -5.70
CA ARG A 110 4.01 -16.41 -5.34
C ARG A 110 2.78 -16.76 -6.17
N ASN A 111 1.85 -15.83 -6.35
CA ASN A 111 0.51 -16.15 -6.87
C ASN A 111 0.36 -15.87 -8.38
N CYS A 112 1.12 -14.93 -8.95
CA CYS A 112 1.01 -14.58 -10.37
C CYS A 112 2.17 -15.14 -11.20
N LEU A 113 3.38 -15.23 -10.63
CA LEU A 113 4.58 -15.73 -11.34
C LEU A 113 4.94 -17.18 -11.00
N GLY A 114 4.25 -17.77 -10.02
CA GLY A 114 4.48 -19.16 -9.60
C GLY A 114 5.78 -19.37 -8.81
N TRP A 115 6.39 -18.32 -8.28
CA TRP A 115 7.58 -18.40 -7.41
C TRP A 115 7.13 -18.77 -6.00
N ALA A 116 6.65 -20.00 -5.82
CA ALA A 116 6.05 -20.46 -4.57
C ALA A 116 6.96 -20.33 -3.34
N ASP A 117 8.28 -20.36 -3.56
CA ASP A 117 9.33 -20.24 -2.55
C ASP A 117 9.90 -18.82 -2.39
N ALA A 118 9.28 -17.80 -3.02
CA ALA A 118 9.72 -16.41 -2.91
C ALA A 118 9.60 -15.92 -1.45
N GLU A 119 10.69 -15.48 -0.85
CA GLU A 119 10.79 -15.16 0.58
C GLU A 119 11.23 -13.72 0.85
N HIS A 120 10.94 -13.26 2.06
CA HIS A 120 11.39 -11.98 2.59
C HIS A 120 12.65 -12.16 3.45
N GLY A 121 13.75 -11.49 3.11
CA GLY A 121 15.05 -11.69 3.75
C GLY A 121 15.10 -11.31 5.23
N GLU A 122 14.19 -10.47 5.71
CA GLU A 122 14.07 -10.15 7.14
C GLU A 122 13.61 -11.33 7.99
N THR A 123 12.77 -12.22 7.43
CA THR A 123 12.21 -13.38 8.15
C THR A 123 12.88 -14.70 7.74
N ALA A 124 13.38 -14.78 6.50
CA ALA A 124 14.03 -15.97 5.95
C ALA A 124 15.32 -15.61 5.19
N PRO A 125 16.38 -15.14 5.87
CA PRO A 125 17.62 -14.67 5.24
C PRO A 125 18.37 -15.76 4.46
N GLU A 126 18.22 -17.03 4.87
CA GLU A 126 18.88 -18.19 4.27
C GLU A 126 18.03 -18.88 3.18
N ALA A 127 16.86 -18.33 2.82
CA ALA A 127 16.02 -18.92 1.80
C ALA A 127 16.72 -18.85 0.42
N ALA A 128 16.48 -19.87 -0.42
CA ALA A 128 17.07 -19.93 -1.75
C ALA A 128 16.59 -18.79 -2.66
N ASN A 129 15.32 -18.37 -2.50
CA ASN A 129 14.67 -17.36 -3.33
C ASN A 129 14.24 -16.13 -2.50
N VAL A 130 15.23 -15.42 -1.94
CA VAL A 130 14.98 -14.14 -1.24
C VAL A 130 14.76 -13.03 -2.26
N ILE A 131 13.52 -12.55 -2.39
CA ILE A 131 13.18 -11.47 -3.34
C ILE A 131 13.26 -10.08 -2.71
N ILE A 132 13.03 -10.00 -1.40
CA ILE A 132 13.22 -8.76 -0.62
C ILE A 132 14.49 -8.88 0.19
N ALA A 133 15.51 -8.08 -0.12
CA ALA A 133 16.85 -8.17 0.45
C ALA A 133 17.21 -6.88 1.22
N PRO A 134 18.19 -6.93 2.14
CA PRO A 134 18.71 -5.73 2.78
C PRO A 134 19.18 -4.72 1.73
N LEU A 135 18.79 -3.45 1.89
CA LEU A 135 19.29 -2.37 1.06
C LEU A 135 20.75 -2.10 1.39
N SER A 136 21.59 -1.92 0.37
CA SER A 136 22.99 -1.50 0.52
C SER A 136 23.11 -0.16 1.25
N CYS A 137 22.18 0.75 0.99
CA CYS A 137 22.00 2.01 1.72
C CYS A 137 20.63 2.01 2.40
N SER A 138 20.62 1.85 3.73
CA SER A 138 19.40 1.91 4.54
C SER A 138 18.77 3.30 4.47
N LEU A 139 17.47 3.38 4.15
CA LEU A 139 16.73 4.64 4.05
C LEU A 139 15.92 4.94 5.32
N VAL A 140 16.50 4.64 6.48
CA VAL A 140 15.85 4.90 7.76
C VAL A 140 15.82 6.40 8.02
N ASP A 141 14.61 6.97 8.09
CA ASP A 141 14.34 8.40 8.27
C ASP A 141 14.97 9.32 7.21
N ALA A 142 15.28 8.74 6.05
CA ALA A 142 15.74 9.47 4.88
C ALA A 142 14.56 10.18 4.21
N LEU A 143 14.82 11.39 3.74
CA LEU A 143 13.99 12.10 2.77
C LEU A 143 14.74 11.98 1.44
N ALA A 144 14.13 11.37 0.43
CA ALA A 144 14.82 11.08 -0.82
C ALA A 144 13.91 11.29 -2.04
N PRO A 145 14.48 11.72 -3.18
CA PRO A 145 13.71 11.97 -4.39
C PRO A 145 13.25 10.68 -5.07
N ILE A 146 12.10 10.77 -5.74
CA ILE A 146 11.52 9.71 -6.57
C ILE A 146 11.09 10.32 -7.89
N HIS A 147 11.45 9.65 -8.98
CA HIS A 147 10.92 9.94 -10.31
C HIS A 147 9.78 8.99 -10.63
N LEU A 148 8.55 9.50 -10.67
CA LEU A 148 7.34 8.78 -11.02
C LEU A 148 7.25 8.59 -12.54
N GLN A 149 6.72 7.46 -12.96
CA GLN A 149 6.45 7.21 -14.38
C GLN A 149 5.18 7.97 -14.81
N PRO A 150 5.17 8.62 -15.99
CA PRO A 150 3.97 9.26 -16.51
C PRO A 150 2.85 8.25 -16.71
N ASP A 151 1.61 8.76 -16.77
CA ASP A 151 0.39 7.97 -16.99
C ASP A 151 0.12 6.88 -15.94
N THR A 152 0.72 6.99 -14.76
CA THR A 152 0.48 6.12 -13.60
C THR A 152 -0.51 6.72 -12.61
N LEU A 153 -1.16 5.88 -11.79
CA LEU A 153 -2.10 6.35 -10.76
C LEU A 153 -1.39 7.25 -9.75
N ILE A 154 -0.16 6.88 -9.37
CA ILE A 154 0.63 7.65 -8.41
C ILE A 154 1.09 9.00 -8.99
N ALA A 155 1.51 9.06 -10.26
CA ALA A 155 1.85 10.34 -10.89
C ALA A 155 0.63 11.28 -10.99
N GLN A 156 -0.55 10.73 -11.30
CA GLN A 156 -1.80 11.50 -11.29
C GLN A 156 -2.15 12.01 -9.90
N ALA A 157 -1.98 11.17 -8.86
CA ALA A 157 -2.22 11.56 -7.48
C ALA A 157 -1.34 12.73 -7.04
N TYR A 158 -0.04 12.69 -7.36
CA TYR A 158 0.89 13.76 -7.01
C TYR A 158 0.80 14.99 -7.93
N GLY A 159 0.29 14.85 -9.15
CA GLY A 159 0.20 15.93 -10.14
C GLY A 159 1.57 16.38 -10.70
N MET A 160 2.63 15.63 -10.41
CA MET A 160 4.00 15.90 -10.86
C MET A 160 4.82 14.61 -10.92
N LEU A 161 5.94 14.61 -11.64
CA LEU A 161 6.79 13.43 -11.83
C LEU A 161 7.93 13.32 -10.83
N ASP A 162 8.53 14.44 -10.43
CA ASP A 162 9.63 14.46 -9.47
C ASP A 162 9.10 14.84 -8.09
N ILE A 163 9.14 13.89 -7.15
CA ILE A 163 8.65 14.05 -5.79
C ILE A 163 9.75 13.75 -4.78
N GLU A 164 9.50 14.07 -3.51
CA GLU A 164 10.42 13.74 -2.41
C GLU A 164 9.61 13.21 -1.22
N GLU A 165 9.97 12.01 -0.74
CA GLU A 165 9.20 11.32 0.29
C GLU A 165 10.07 10.71 1.39
N ARG A 166 9.45 10.44 2.54
CA ARG A 166 10.12 9.90 3.73
C ARG A 166 10.11 8.38 3.74
N TYR A 167 11.25 7.81 4.09
CA TYR A 167 11.46 6.38 4.17
C TYR A 167 11.71 5.95 5.62
N HIS A 168 11.41 4.69 5.91
CA HIS A 168 11.83 4.01 7.14
C HIS A 168 11.97 2.51 6.87
N CYS A 169 12.79 2.16 5.88
CA CYS A 169 12.92 0.77 5.42
C CYS A 169 14.41 0.39 5.29
N ARG A 170 14.72 -0.83 5.72
CA ARG A 170 16.06 -1.45 5.59
C ARG A 170 16.13 -2.49 4.48
N TYR A 171 14.99 -2.85 3.91
CA TYR A 171 14.84 -3.89 2.91
C TYR A 171 14.11 -3.33 1.68
N GLY A 172 14.40 -3.90 0.52
CA GLY A 172 13.72 -3.59 -0.73
C GLY A 172 13.87 -4.71 -1.74
N LEU A 173 13.34 -4.51 -2.95
CA LEU A 173 13.44 -5.49 -4.01
C LEU A 173 14.89 -5.76 -4.38
N ARG A 174 15.25 -7.03 -4.49
CA ARG A 174 16.50 -7.48 -5.10
C ARG A 174 16.51 -7.09 -6.58
N SER A 175 17.45 -6.21 -6.96
CA SER A 175 17.47 -5.56 -8.28
C SER A 175 17.57 -6.56 -9.44
N GLU A 176 18.24 -7.70 -9.24
CA GLU A 176 18.38 -8.75 -10.26
C GLU A 176 17.05 -9.41 -10.63
N LEU A 177 16.04 -9.33 -9.78
CA LEU A 177 14.71 -9.92 -10.00
C LEU A 177 13.72 -8.95 -10.64
N GLU A 178 14.08 -7.67 -10.78
CA GLU A 178 13.18 -6.63 -11.29
C GLU A 178 12.59 -7.01 -12.66
N SER A 179 13.44 -7.42 -13.61
CA SER A 179 13.02 -7.74 -14.97
C SER A 179 12.10 -8.96 -15.06
N ALA A 180 12.21 -9.88 -14.09
CA ALA A 180 11.39 -11.08 -14.02
C ALA A 180 10.08 -10.83 -13.25
N LEU A 181 10.06 -9.83 -12.36
CA LEU A 181 8.90 -9.49 -11.52
C LEU A 181 7.93 -8.53 -12.22
N PHE A 182 8.45 -7.52 -12.93
CA PHE A 182 7.65 -6.49 -13.58
C PHE A 182 7.44 -6.78 -15.06
N GLY A 183 6.25 -6.45 -15.57
CA GLY A 183 5.85 -6.71 -16.93
C GLY A 183 4.65 -5.85 -17.36
N THR A 184 3.74 -6.44 -18.13
CA THR A 184 2.55 -5.72 -18.64
C THR A 184 1.52 -5.45 -17.54
N ALA A 185 1.33 -6.40 -16.62
CA ALA A 185 0.37 -6.31 -15.53
C ALA A 185 0.91 -5.51 -14.34
N LEU A 186 1.92 -6.04 -13.62
CA LEU A 186 2.58 -5.30 -12.55
C LEU A 186 3.66 -4.38 -13.13
N LYS A 187 3.53 -3.08 -12.89
CA LYS A 187 4.43 -2.06 -13.44
C LYS A 187 5.18 -1.34 -12.33
N VAL A 188 6.42 -0.94 -12.64
CA VAL A 188 7.13 0.05 -11.84
C VAL A 188 6.53 1.42 -12.12
N SER A 189 6.01 2.09 -11.10
CA SER A 189 5.40 3.42 -11.22
C SER A 189 6.26 4.54 -10.64
N GLY A 190 7.38 4.21 -10.00
CA GLY A 190 8.32 5.22 -9.50
C GLY A 190 9.67 4.63 -9.12
N ARG A 191 10.73 5.40 -9.35
CA ARG A 191 12.12 4.98 -9.14
C ARG A 191 12.92 5.97 -8.32
N GLY A 192 13.88 5.46 -7.55
CA GLY A 192 14.86 6.27 -6.84
C GLY A 192 16.01 6.73 -7.76
N PRO A 193 16.96 7.50 -7.23
CA PRO A 193 18.11 8.03 -7.99
C PRO A 193 18.96 6.96 -8.66
N GLU A 194 19.11 5.80 -8.01
CA GLU A 194 19.89 4.67 -8.51
C GLU A 194 19.07 3.77 -9.45
N ARG A 195 17.93 4.27 -9.94
CA ARG A 195 16.91 3.57 -10.74
C ARG A 195 16.23 2.41 -10.02
N ASP A 196 16.44 2.29 -8.72
CA ASP A 196 15.83 1.25 -7.91
C ASP A 196 14.30 1.45 -7.77
N VAL A 197 13.55 0.37 -7.60
CA VAL A 197 12.08 0.42 -7.59
C VAL A 197 11.58 0.98 -6.25
N ARG A 198 10.82 2.08 -6.32
CA ARG A 198 10.22 2.74 -5.15
C ARG A 198 8.70 2.66 -5.14
N CYS A 199 8.07 2.55 -6.31
CA CYS A 199 6.62 2.40 -6.42
C CYS A 199 6.27 1.35 -7.46
N MET A 200 5.16 0.67 -7.23
CA MET A 200 4.54 -0.20 -8.20
C MET A 200 3.03 -0.01 -8.23
N GLU A 201 2.43 -0.37 -9.36
CA GLU A 201 0.99 -0.46 -9.50
C GLU A 201 0.58 -1.62 -10.41
N LEU A 202 -0.65 -2.11 -10.22
CA LEU A 202 -1.20 -3.19 -11.03
C LEU A 202 -2.14 -2.63 -12.10
N GLN A 203 -1.76 -2.82 -13.37
CA GLN A 203 -2.56 -2.42 -14.51
C GLN A 203 -3.91 -3.15 -14.53
N GLY A 204 -5.00 -2.42 -14.76
CA GLY A 204 -6.35 -2.97 -14.87
C GLY A 204 -7.07 -3.15 -13.53
N HIS A 205 -6.40 -2.89 -12.40
CA HIS A 205 -7.02 -2.82 -11.09
C HIS A 205 -7.52 -1.38 -10.83
N PRO A 206 -8.71 -1.17 -10.20
CA PRO A 206 -9.25 0.18 -9.98
C PRO A 206 -8.31 1.07 -9.19
N PHE A 207 -7.67 0.52 -8.15
CA PHE A 207 -6.55 1.15 -7.47
C PHE A 207 -5.72 0.08 -6.76
N PHE A 208 -4.51 -0.22 -7.24
CA PHE A 208 -3.56 -1.08 -6.54
C PHE A 208 -2.20 -0.41 -6.64
N VAL A 209 -1.85 0.32 -5.59
CA VAL A 209 -0.60 1.10 -5.54
C VAL A 209 0.18 0.67 -4.31
N ALA A 210 1.49 0.49 -4.48
CA ALA A 210 2.36 0.25 -3.35
C ALA A 210 3.64 1.07 -3.45
N THR A 211 4.08 1.62 -2.33
CA THR A 211 5.23 2.51 -2.21
C THR A 211 6.19 1.99 -1.14
N LEU A 212 7.48 2.04 -1.44
CA LEU A 212 8.51 1.73 -0.44
C LEU A 212 8.60 2.84 0.61
N PHE A 213 8.32 4.09 0.25
CA PHE A 213 8.23 5.20 1.21
C PHE A 213 6.91 5.19 2.00
N GLN A 214 6.84 6.05 3.01
CA GLN A 214 5.75 6.20 3.97
C GLN A 214 5.03 7.55 3.78
N PRO A 215 4.19 7.71 2.74
CA PRO A 215 3.51 8.96 2.44
C PRO A 215 2.63 9.45 3.61
N GLU A 216 2.08 8.52 4.41
CA GLU A 216 1.27 8.81 5.59
C GLU A 216 1.93 9.79 6.56
N ARG A 217 3.26 9.78 6.67
CA ARG A 217 4.00 10.64 7.62
C ARG A 217 3.83 12.13 7.30
N ALA A 218 3.41 12.48 6.08
CA ALA A 218 3.06 13.85 5.73
C ALA A 218 1.90 14.40 6.58
N ALA A 219 0.99 13.54 7.05
CA ALA A 219 -0.13 13.92 7.90
C ALA A 219 0.32 14.47 9.27
N LEU A 220 1.42 13.94 9.84
CA LEU A 220 2.01 14.48 11.08
C LEU A 220 2.55 15.91 10.91
N MET A 221 2.74 16.36 9.67
CA MET A 221 3.13 17.73 9.33
C MET A 221 1.93 18.56 8.84
N GLY A 222 0.70 18.08 9.03
CA GLY A 222 -0.52 18.78 8.61
C GLY A 222 -0.76 18.80 7.11
N ARG A 223 -0.16 17.87 6.35
CA ARG A 223 -0.31 17.75 4.89
C ARG A 223 -1.05 16.48 4.52
N ILE A 224 -2.04 16.59 3.63
CA ILE A 224 -2.76 15.43 3.08
C ILE A 224 -1.80 14.69 2.14
N PRO A 225 -1.52 13.39 2.37
CA PRO A 225 -0.69 12.62 1.44
C PRO A 225 -1.46 12.38 0.13
N PRO A 226 -0.93 12.78 -1.04
CA PRO A 226 -1.68 12.71 -2.30
C PRO A 226 -2.16 11.31 -2.68
N VAL A 227 -1.31 10.29 -2.44
CA VAL A 227 -1.69 8.89 -2.72
C VAL A 227 -2.78 8.35 -1.77
N VAL A 228 -2.90 8.91 -0.56
CA VAL A 228 -3.98 8.54 0.38
C VAL A 228 -5.31 9.18 -0.04
N ASP A 229 -5.29 10.43 -0.52
CA ASP A 229 -6.46 11.06 -1.16
C ASP A 229 -6.93 10.25 -2.38
N ALA A 230 -6.00 9.85 -3.26
CA ALA A 230 -6.32 9.03 -4.43
C ALA A 230 -6.87 7.65 -4.05
N PHE A 231 -6.31 7.01 -3.02
CA PHE A 231 -6.82 5.74 -2.48
C PHE A 231 -8.27 5.88 -2.00
N LEU A 232 -8.60 6.92 -1.21
CA LEU A 232 -9.97 7.13 -0.76
C LEU A 232 -10.93 7.47 -1.90
N ARG A 233 -10.51 8.24 -2.91
CA ARG A 233 -11.33 8.47 -4.12
C ARG A 233 -11.68 7.16 -4.82
N ALA A 234 -10.72 6.23 -4.90
CA ALA A 234 -10.98 4.90 -5.48
C ALA A 234 -11.96 4.08 -4.63
N CYS A 235 -11.87 4.15 -3.30
CA CYS A 235 -12.83 3.52 -2.39
C CYS A 235 -14.25 4.06 -2.60
N ILE A 236 -14.41 5.39 -2.73
CA ILE A 236 -15.70 6.04 -3.01
C ILE A 236 -16.26 5.58 -4.35
N ALA A 237 -15.43 5.55 -5.40
CA ALA A 237 -15.85 5.14 -6.73
C ALA A 237 -16.30 3.67 -6.76
N SER A 238 -15.59 2.78 -6.07
CA SER A 238 -15.96 1.37 -5.95
C SER A 238 -17.29 1.20 -5.21
N ALA A 239 -17.45 1.88 -4.06
CA ALA A 239 -18.65 1.82 -3.24
C ALA A 239 -19.92 2.30 -4.00
N ALA A 240 -19.78 3.28 -4.88
CA ALA A 240 -20.89 3.77 -5.72
C ALA A 240 -21.26 2.79 -6.85
N GLY A 241 -20.30 2.00 -7.34
CA GLY A 241 -20.52 0.98 -8.36
C GLY A 241 -21.32 -0.22 -7.84
N ASP A 242 -21.16 -0.57 -6.56
CA ASP A 242 -21.89 -1.68 -5.93
C ASP A 242 -23.38 -1.37 -5.64
N GLU A 243 -23.77 -0.08 -5.67
CA GLU A 243 -25.14 0.39 -5.42
C GLU A 243 -25.98 0.54 -6.71
N SER A 244 -25.40 0.27 -7.89
CA SER A 244 -26.04 0.44 -9.21
C SER A 244 -26.44 -0.91 -9.83
#